data_AF-A0A0W0VP54-F1
#
_entry.id   AF-A0A0W0VP54-F1
#
_cell.length_a   1.000
_cell.length_b   1.000
_cell.length_c   1.000
_cell.angle_alpha   90.00
_cell.angle_beta   90.00
_cell.angle_gamma   90.00
#
_symmetry.space_group_name_H-M   'P 1'
#
loop_
_entity.id
_entity.type
_entity.pdbx_description
1 polymer ?
#
loop_
_entity_poly.entity_id
_entity_poly.type
_entity_poly.pdbx_seq_one_letter_code
_entity_poly.pdbx_strand_id
1 'polypeptide(L)'
;MNSIFKSLSITALLLFGVSAYAEDKIVITGEPIVLEQQEGVYHVPADYTATTTYHYVMVDGAKRVCYAEKQPNLAALDLVTLDVMVGGETVVWNCYMYDPAYFEIQTTVE
;
A
#
# COMPACT_ATOMS: atom_id res chain seq x y z
N MET A 1 58.78 -34.43 -10.07
CA MET A 1 57.47 -34.76 -10.65
C MET A 1 56.42 -34.55 -9.56
N ASN A 2 55.75 -33.41 -9.66
CA ASN A 2 54.34 -33.20 -9.35
C ASN A 2 53.95 -33.13 -7.86
N SER A 3 54.04 -31.89 -7.38
CA SER A 3 53.11 -31.25 -6.44
C SER A 3 51.64 -31.58 -6.77
N ILE A 4 50.74 -31.15 -5.88
CA ILE A 4 49.27 -31.10 -6.01
C ILE A 4 48.54 -32.23 -5.23
N PHE A 5 48.45 -32.08 -3.91
CA PHE A 5 47.25 -32.44 -3.16
C PHE A 5 46.95 -31.32 -2.16
N LYS A 6 46.66 -30.13 -2.68
CA LYS A 6 46.01 -29.05 -1.93
C LYS A 6 44.64 -28.85 -2.56
N SER A 7 43.61 -29.44 -1.96
CA SER A 7 42.27 -28.89 -2.01
C SER A 7 41.43 -29.61 -0.97
N LEU A 8 41.65 -29.26 0.30
CA LEU A 8 40.74 -29.65 1.37
C LEU A 8 39.52 -28.75 1.25
N SER A 9 38.40 -29.39 0.93
CA SER A 9 37.04 -28.87 0.76
C SER A 9 36.70 -27.65 1.62
N ILE A 10 36.55 -26.48 0.99
CA ILE A 10 35.87 -25.33 1.57
C ILE A 10 34.96 -24.72 0.49
N THR A 11 33.88 -25.39 0.11
CA THR A 11 32.78 -24.72 -0.62
C THR A 11 31.47 -25.49 -0.46
N ALA A 12 30.89 -25.46 0.73
CA ALA A 12 29.52 -25.92 0.95
C ALA A 12 28.87 -25.08 2.03
N LEU A 13 28.70 -23.77 1.79
CA LEU A 13 28.01 -22.89 2.75
C LEU A 13 27.38 -21.66 2.08
N LEU A 14 26.61 -21.81 0.99
CA LEU A 14 25.91 -20.68 0.37
C LEU A 14 24.54 -21.05 -0.26
N LEU A 15 23.71 -21.87 0.40
CA LEU A 15 22.35 -22.18 -0.11
C LEU A 15 21.20 -21.94 0.89
N PHE A 16 21.41 -21.15 1.94
CA PHE A 16 20.32 -20.67 2.80
C PHE A 16 20.19 -19.15 2.71
N GLY A 17 19.98 -18.65 1.50
CA GLY A 17 19.61 -17.26 1.25
C GLY A 17 18.11 -17.08 1.39
N VAL A 18 17.67 -16.73 2.61
CA VAL A 18 16.45 -15.99 2.96
C VAL A 18 15.22 -16.13 2.03
N SER A 19 14.39 -17.16 2.26
CA SER A 19 12.97 -17.09 1.87
C SER A 19 12.17 -16.48 3.03
N ALA A 20 12.33 -15.18 3.25
CA ALA A 20 11.49 -14.42 4.18
C ALA A 20 10.76 -13.32 3.40
N TYR A 21 9.95 -13.72 2.42
CA TYR A 21 8.94 -12.84 1.83
C TYR A 21 7.66 -13.01 2.65
N ALA A 22 7.67 -12.47 3.85
CA ALA A 22 6.45 -11.95 4.44
C ALA A 22 6.58 -10.44 4.26
N GLU A 23 6.13 -9.91 3.11
CA GLU A 23 5.90 -8.47 3.04
C GLU A 23 4.76 -8.20 4.03
N ASP A 24 5.07 -7.44 5.09
CA ASP A 24 4.09 -7.03 6.09
C ASP A 24 2.99 -6.25 5.37
N LYS A 25 1.79 -6.83 5.31
CA LYS A 25 0.65 -6.19 4.67
C LYS A 25 0.26 -4.94 5.46
N ILE A 26 -0.13 -3.91 4.73
CA ILE A 26 -0.68 -2.71 5.33
C ILE A 26 -2.10 -3.04 5.80
N VAL A 27 -2.29 -3.02 7.11
CA VAL A 27 -3.60 -3.28 7.72
C VAL A 27 -4.48 -2.03 7.57
N ILE A 28 -5.63 -2.22 6.94
CA ILE A 28 -6.68 -1.22 6.76
C ILE A 28 -7.86 -1.58 7.63
N THR A 29 -8.39 -0.60 8.33
CA THR A 29 -9.54 -0.71 9.22
C THR A 29 -10.72 0.09 8.68
N GLY A 30 -11.93 -0.40 8.92
CA GLY A 30 -13.17 0.30 8.54
C GLY A 30 -13.62 0.05 7.10
N GLU A 31 -14.68 0.76 6.73
CA GLU A 31 -15.30 0.68 5.40
C GLU A 31 -14.78 1.78 4.46
N PRO A 32 -14.74 1.54 3.15
CA PRO A 32 -14.32 2.56 2.21
C PRO A 32 -15.34 3.70 2.16
N ILE A 33 -14.90 4.94 2.33
CA ILE A 33 -15.78 6.09 2.16
C ILE A 33 -16.05 6.34 0.69
N VAL A 34 -17.26 6.76 0.34
CA VAL A 34 -17.59 7.11 -1.04
C VAL A 34 -17.30 8.60 -1.23
N LEU A 35 -16.50 8.93 -2.24
CA LEU A 35 -16.23 10.32 -2.61
C LEU A 35 -17.26 10.79 -3.63
N GLU A 36 -17.81 11.97 -3.44
CA GLU A 36 -18.68 12.62 -4.42
C GLU A 36 -17.86 13.53 -5.32
N GLN A 37 -17.99 13.39 -6.64
CA GLN A 37 -17.32 14.28 -7.58
C GLN A 37 -18.21 15.48 -7.89
N GLN A 38 -17.70 16.69 -7.66
CA GLN A 38 -18.35 17.95 -8.01
C GLN A 38 -17.35 18.81 -8.79
N GLU A 39 -17.69 19.15 -10.02
CA GLU A 39 -16.88 20.04 -10.87
C GLU A 39 -15.40 19.64 -11.03
N GLY A 40 -15.09 18.34 -10.92
CA GLY A 40 -13.74 17.79 -11.05
C GLY A 40 -12.96 17.66 -9.74
N VAL A 41 -13.52 18.09 -8.61
CA VAL A 41 -12.97 17.90 -7.26
C VAL A 41 -13.79 16.83 -6.52
N TYR A 42 -13.11 15.98 -5.76
CA TYR A 42 -13.77 14.98 -4.91
C TYR A 42 -14.07 15.55 -3.53
N HIS A 43 -15.23 15.24 -2.98
CA HIS A 43 -15.66 15.69 -1.67
C HIS A 43 -15.80 14.49 -0.74
N VAL A 44 -15.22 14.61 0.44
CA VAL A 44 -15.44 13.65 1.53
C VAL A 44 -16.81 13.88 2.18
N PRO A 45 -17.42 12.84 2.78
CA PRO A 45 -18.62 13.00 3.59
C PRO A 45 -18.46 14.03 4.72
N ALA A 46 -19.55 14.68 5.15
CA ALA A 46 -19.50 15.74 6.17
C ALA A 46 -19.04 15.26 7.55
N ASP A 47 -19.24 13.97 7.86
CA ASP A 47 -18.80 13.30 9.09
C ASP A 47 -17.39 12.70 8.96
N TYR A 48 -16.74 12.87 7.82
CA TYR A 48 -15.41 12.34 7.60
C TYR A 48 -14.37 13.00 8.50
N THR A 49 -13.67 12.18 9.26
CA THR A 49 -12.51 12.58 10.05
C THR A 49 -11.35 11.65 9.74
N ALA A 50 -10.20 12.20 9.33
CA ALA A 50 -8.99 11.42 9.13
C ALA A 50 -8.43 10.97 10.49
N THR A 51 -8.54 9.68 10.78
CA THR A 51 -8.01 9.05 12.01
C THR A 51 -6.71 8.29 11.78
N THR A 52 -6.33 8.09 10.52
CA THR A 52 -5.11 7.38 10.12
C THR A 52 -4.34 8.18 9.09
N THR A 53 -3.14 7.70 8.72
CA THR A 53 -2.32 8.29 7.66
C THR A 53 -2.77 7.91 6.25
N TYR A 54 -3.78 7.05 6.14
CA TYR A 54 -4.38 6.64 4.87
C TYR A 54 -5.87 7.00 4.82
N HIS A 55 -6.41 7.06 3.61
CA HIS A 55 -7.83 7.24 3.36
C HIS A 55 -8.31 6.07 2.51
N TYR A 56 -9.15 5.21 3.08
CA TYR A 56 -9.73 4.09 2.36
C TYR A 56 -11.02 4.54 1.68
N VAL A 57 -11.05 4.53 0.35
CA VAL A 57 -12.08 5.20 -0.45
C VAL A 57 -12.63 4.30 -1.55
N MET A 58 -13.82 4.67 -2.03
CA MET A 58 -14.45 4.16 -3.24
C MET A 58 -14.43 5.26 -4.30
N VAL A 59 -13.79 4.99 -5.43
CA VAL A 59 -13.72 5.92 -6.58
C VAL A 59 -14.02 5.12 -7.83
N ASP A 60 -15.02 5.56 -8.61
CA ASP A 60 -15.48 4.90 -9.84
C ASP A 60 -15.81 3.40 -9.65
N GLY A 61 -16.32 3.04 -8.47
CA GLY A 61 -16.65 1.65 -8.11
C GLY A 61 -15.44 0.78 -7.75
N ALA A 62 -14.24 1.35 -7.69
CA ALA A 62 -13.02 0.67 -7.27
C ALA A 62 -12.58 1.09 -5.86
N LYS A 63 -12.17 0.09 -5.06
CA LYS A 63 -11.54 0.28 -3.75
C LYS A 63 -10.13 0.83 -3.93
N ARG A 64 -9.84 1.95 -3.28
CA ARG A 64 -8.52 2.58 -3.32
C ARG A 64 -8.06 3.03 -1.93
N VAL A 65 -6.75 3.04 -1.75
CA VAL A 65 -6.10 3.44 -0.50
C VAL A 65 -5.23 4.64 -0.82
N CYS A 66 -5.59 5.78 -0.25
CA CYS A 66 -5.00 7.06 -0.55
C CYS A 66 -4.07 7.55 0.55
N TYR A 67 -2.98 8.21 0.14
CA TYR A 67 -2.02 8.84 1.03
C TYR A 67 -1.76 10.27 0.55
N ALA A 68 -1.41 11.17 1.48
CA ALA A 68 -0.94 12.51 1.11
C ALA A 68 0.34 12.43 0.24
N GLU A 69 1.27 11.56 0.64
CA GLU A 69 2.54 11.34 -0.06
C GLU A 69 2.56 10.01 -0.79
N LYS A 70 3.30 9.95 -1.91
CA LYS A 70 3.51 8.70 -2.66
C LYS A 70 4.25 7.66 -1.80
N GLN A 71 3.80 6.42 -1.89
CA GLN A 71 4.33 5.26 -1.17
C GLN A 71 5.20 4.41 -2.11
N PRO A 72 6.54 4.37 -1.94
CA PRO A 72 7.43 3.63 -2.83
C PRO A 72 7.18 2.11 -2.85
N ASN A 73 6.76 1.54 -1.71
CA ASN A 73 6.40 0.13 -1.57
C ASN A 73 5.11 -0.25 -2.31
N LEU A 74 4.33 0.73 -2.78
CA LEU A 74 3.11 0.52 -3.57
C LEU A 74 3.29 0.88 -5.04
N ALA A 75 4.53 1.11 -5.49
CA ALA A 75 4.81 1.57 -6.87
C ALA A 75 4.37 0.60 -7.97
N ALA A 76 4.14 -0.67 -7.63
CA ALA A 76 3.62 -1.68 -8.56
C ALA A 76 2.10 -1.65 -8.73
N LEU A 77 1.38 -0.93 -7.86
CA LEU A 77 -0.07 -0.79 -7.91
C LEU A 77 -0.48 0.36 -8.84
N ASP A 78 -1.67 0.21 -9.44
CA ASP A 78 -2.31 1.30 -10.18
C ASP A 78 -2.52 2.51 -9.27
N LEU A 79 -2.02 3.66 -9.70
CA LEU A 79 -2.04 4.91 -8.95
C LEU A 79 -2.86 5.96 -9.70
N VAL A 80 -3.80 6.58 -9.00
CA VAL A 80 -4.44 7.82 -9.43
C VAL A 80 -4.19 8.93 -8.44
N THR A 81 -4.16 10.16 -8.94
CA THR A 81 -4.07 11.36 -8.11
C THR A 81 -5.42 12.07 -8.12
N LEU A 82 -5.96 12.36 -6.95
CA LEU A 82 -7.26 13.00 -6.77
C LEU A 82 -7.07 14.33 -6.05
N ASP A 83 -7.73 15.37 -6.54
CA ASP A 83 -7.93 16.60 -5.79
C ASP A 83 -9.17 16.42 -4.90
N VAL A 84 -8.97 16.51 -3.59
CA VAL A 84 -10.00 16.20 -2.59
C VAL A 84 -10.22 17.40 -1.68
N MET A 85 -11.47 17.85 -1.57
CA MET A 85 -11.88 18.89 -0.63
C MET A 85 -12.09 18.27 0.75
N VAL A 86 -11.26 18.66 1.72
CA VAL A 86 -11.34 18.22 3.11
C VAL A 86 -11.30 19.46 4.01
N GLY A 87 -12.32 19.66 4.85
CA GLY A 87 -12.35 20.79 5.79
C GLY A 87 -12.34 22.18 5.13
N GLY A 88 -12.74 22.29 3.85
CA GLY A 88 -12.74 23.55 3.09
C GLY A 88 -11.43 23.84 2.36
N GLU A 89 -10.44 22.96 2.41
CA GLU A 89 -9.20 23.04 1.65
C GLU A 89 -9.11 21.90 0.64
N THR A 90 -8.54 22.17 -0.54
CA THR A 90 -8.25 21.13 -1.53
C THR A 90 -6.86 20.55 -1.27
N VAL A 91 -6.82 19.24 -1.06
CA VAL A 91 -5.59 18.47 -0.83
C VAL A 91 -5.44 17.41 -1.92
N VAL A 92 -4.19 17.05 -2.21
CA VAL A 92 -3.87 16.03 -3.23
C VAL A 92 -3.72 14.68 -2.54
N TRP A 93 -4.48 13.69 -3.02
CA TRP A 93 -4.40 12.31 -2.56
C TRP A 93 -3.82 11.40 -3.64
N ASN A 94 -2.82 10.61 -3.27
CA ASN A 94 -2.20 9.57 -4.09
C ASN A 94 -2.86 8.23 -3.76
N CYS A 95 -3.75 7.76 -4.62
CA CYS A 95 -4.65 6.65 -4.38
C CYS A 95 -4.25 5.40 -5.16
N TYR A 96 -3.84 4.36 -4.43
CA TYR A 96 -3.45 3.07 -4.98
C TYR A 96 -4.64 2.13 -5.05
N MET A 97 -4.75 1.35 -6.11
CA MET A 97 -5.75 0.28 -6.21
C MET A 97 -5.58 -0.71 -5.06
N TYR A 98 -6.68 -1.06 -4.40
CA TYR A 98 -6.65 -2.09 -3.37
C TYR A 98 -6.27 -3.44 -3.99
N ASP A 99 -5.22 -4.05 -3.45
CA ASP A 99 -4.76 -5.40 -3.79
C ASP A 99 -4.50 -6.18 -2.49
N PRO A 100 -5.11 -7.37 -2.30
CA PRO A 100 -4.91 -8.19 -1.11
C PRO A 100 -3.47 -8.74 -0.95
N ALA A 101 -2.60 -8.61 -1.94
CA ALA A 101 -1.18 -8.89 -1.80
C ALA A 101 -0.46 -7.84 -0.93
N TYR A 102 -0.93 -6.58 -0.95
CA TYR A 102 -0.32 -5.45 -0.24
C TYR A 102 -1.11 -5.02 0.99
N PHE A 103 -2.44 -5.20 0.96
CA PHE A 103 -3.34 -4.73 2.00
C PHE A 103 -4.09 -5.88 2.66
N GLU A 104 -4.41 -5.70 3.94
CA GLU A 104 -5.27 -6.60 4.70
C GLU A 104 -6.39 -5.78 5.34
N ILE A 105 -7.65 -6.17 5.13
CA ILE A 105 -8.79 -5.50 5.77
C ILE A 105 -9.06 -6.20 7.10
N GLN A 106 -8.79 -5.50 8.19
CA GLN A 106 -9.23 -5.93 9.51
C GLN A 106 -10.65 -5.43 9.73
N THR A 107 -11.61 -6.32 9.51
CA THR A 107 -13.00 -6.07 9.89
C THR A 107 -13.08 -6.35 11.39
N THR A 108 -13.38 -5.35 12.22
CA THR A 108 -13.73 -5.61 13.63
C THR A 108 -15.02 -6.41 13.66
N VAL A 109 -14.90 -7.73 13.74
CA VAL A 109 -15.97 -8.61 14.21
C VAL A 109 -15.88 -8.61 15.72
N GLU A 110 -17.00 -8.35 16.38
CA GLU A 110 -17.22 -8.29 17.84
C GLU A 110 -16.36 -9.23 18.69
#